data_AF-A0A0F8Y307-F1
#
_entry.id   AF-A0A0F8Y307-F1
#
_cell.length_a   1.000
_cell.length_b   1.000
_cell.length_c   1.000
_cell.angle_alpha   90.00
_cell.angle_beta   90.00
_cell.angle_gamma   90.00
#
_symmetry.space_group_name_H-M   'P 1'
#
loop_
_entity.id
_entity.type
_entity.pdbx_description
1 polymer ?
#
loop_
_entity_poly.entity_id
_entity_poly.type
_entity_poly.pdbx_seq_one_letter_code
_entity_poly.pdbx_strand_id
1 'polypeptide(L)'
;MNVKNTAFEFLDIVCLNRYQAWYTQPGQIKKGLEVLSEEIEKIYQRYQKPIILSEFGADTIPGWHAQPPEMFSEEYQVEFLTHYIELANSKNFIVGQHVWNLCDFKTGQSIRRVGAVNYKGVFTRDRRPKMAAHRLKELWKKFD
;
A
#
# COMPACT_ATOMS: atom_id res chain seq x y z
N MET A 1 3.20 7.33 19.43
CA MET A 1 2.55 7.97 18.27
C MET A 1 1.16 8.41 18.71
N ASN A 2 0.84 9.70 18.60
CA ASN A 2 -0.50 10.20 18.97
C ASN A 2 -1.45 9.93 17.80
N VAL A 3 -2.55 9.19 18.05
CA VAL A 3 -3.55 8.81 17.03
C VAL A 3 -4.86 9.59 17.16
N LYS A 4 -4.88 10.66 17.98
CA LYS A 4 -6.07 11.49 18.15
C LYS A 4 -6.36 12.28 16.86
N ASN A 5 -7.53 12.05 16.30
CA ASN A 5 -8.09 12.76 15.16
C ASN A 5 -9.59 13.01 15.40
N THR A 6 -10.00 14.27 15.33
CA THR A 6 -11.39 14.69 15.53
C THR A 6 -12.33 14.11 14.46
N ALA A 7 -11.88 13.98 13.21
CA ALA A 7 -12.71 13.41 12.15
C ALA A 7 -13.10 11.95 12.43
N PHE A 8 -12.21 11.18 13.07
CA PHE A 8 -12.49 9.78 13.44
C PHE A 8 -13.53 9.67 14.54
N GLU A 9 -13.83 10.74 15.29
CA GLU A 9 -14.90 10.76 16.28
C GLU A 9 -16.28 10.83 15.61
N PHE A 10 -16.40 11.60 14.52
CA PHE A 10 -17.68 11.93 13.88
C PHE A 10 -18.06 11.07 12.66
N LEU A 11 -17.11 10.39 12.03
CA LEU A 11 -17.36 9.56 10.83
C LEU A 11 -17.54 8.08 11.18
N ASP A 12 -18.31 7.33 10.40
CA ASP A 12 -18.64 5.93 10.71
C ASP A 12 -17.51 4.94 10.36
N ILE A 13 -16.75 5.23 9.31
CA ILE A 13 -15.67 4.38 8.79
C ILE A 13 -14.38 5.18 8.73
N VAL A 14 -13.27 4.56 9.10
CA VAL A 14 -11.94 5.17 9.06
C VAL A 14 -11.19 4.69 7.81
N CYS A 15 -10.90 5.62 6.90
CA CYS A 15 -10.08 5.36 5.70
C CYS A 15 -8.63 5.81 5.93
N LEU A 16 -7.67 4.91 5.76
CA LEU A 16 -6.25 5.18 5.99
C LEU A 16 -5.43 5.02 4.70
N ASN A 17 -4.70 6.08 4.35
CA ASN A 17 -3.68 6.05 3.31
C ASN A 17 -2.31 5.81 3.97
N ARG A 18 -1.65 4.69 3.68
CA ARG A 18 -0.44 4.25 4.40
C ARG A 18 0.63 3.73 3.46
N TYR A 19 1.86 4.17 3.73
CA TYR A 19 3.02 4.01 2.86
C TYR A 19 4.31 3.79 3.65
N GLN A 20 4.20 3.24 4.87
CA GLN A 20 5.33 2.68 5.60
C GLN A 20 6.07 1.66 4.72
N ALA A 21 7.38 1.53 4.91
CA ALA A 21 8.33 0.90 4.00
C ALA A 21 8.60 1.64 2.67
N TRP A 22 7.70 2.51 2.20
CA TRP A 22 7.93 3.32 1.00
C TRP A 22 8.41 4.74 1.33
N TYR A 23 7.54 5.57 1.91
CA TYR A 23 7.87 6.96 2.26
C TYR A 23 8.52 7.08 3.64
N THR A 24 8.19 6.17 4.57
CA THR A 24 8.84 6.06 5.88
C THR A 24 9.45 4.67 5.99
N GLN A 25 10.59 4.52 6.68
CA GLN A 25 11.35 3.25 6.69
C GLN A 25 11.69 2.75 5.25
N PRO A 26 12.20 3.62 4.35
CA PRO A 26 12.37 3.28 2.94
C PRO A 26 13.16 1.98 2.77
N GLY A 27 12.61 1.04 1.99
CA GLY A 27 13.22 -0.25 1.70
C GLY A 27 13.15 -1.28 2.84
N GLN A 28 12.66 -0.91 4.02
CA GLN A 28 12.59 -1.78 5.20
C GLN A 28 11.16 -2.26 5.44
N ILE A 29 10.69 -3.23 4.63
CA ILE A 29 9.31 -3.75 4.65
C ILE A 29 8.90 -4.21 6.06
N LYS A 30 9.70 -5.09 6.69
CA LYS A 30 9.42 -5.61 8.03
C LYS A 30 9.22 -4.49 9.07
N LYS A 31 10.16 -3.55 9.14
CA LYS A 31 10.09 -2.43 10.09
C LYS A 31 8.91 -1.50 9.80
N GLY A 32 8.61 -1.26 8.52
CA GLY A 32 7.44 -0.48 8.12
C GLY A 32 6.13 -1.10 8.58
N LEU A 33 6.00 -2.43 8.46
CA LEU A 33 4.80 -3.16 8.88
C LEU A 33 4.64 -3.23 10.40
N GLU A 34 5.73 -3.35 11.16
CA GLU A 34 5.70 -3.24 12.62
C GLU A 34 5.09 -1.89 13.05
N VAL A 35 5.59 -0.79 12.47
CA VAL A 35 5.07 0.57 12.73
C VAL A 35 3.61 0.71 12.30
N LEU A 36 3.24 0.18 11.14
CA LEU A 36 1.86 0.23 10.62
C LEU A 36 0.90 -0.56 11.52
N SER A 37 1.27 -1.77 11.94
CA SER A 37 0.45 -2.62 12.79
C SER A 37 0.17 -1.93 14.13
N GLU A 38 1.20 -1.37 14.75
CA GLU A 38 1.04 -0.62 16.00
C GLU A 38 0.14 0.61 15.84
N GLU A 39 0.28 1.35 14.75
CA GLU A 39 -0.53 2.54 14.47
C GLU A 39 -2.01 2.17 14.34
N ILE A 40 -2.31 1.17 13.50
CA ILE A 40 -3.66 0.72 13.20
C ILE A 40 -4.33 0.15 14.46
N GLU A 41 -3.62 -0.62 15.27
CA GLU A 41 -4.15 -1.13 16.54
C GLU A 41 -4.51 -0.01 17.50
N LYS A 42 -3.65 1.01 17.63
CA LYS A 42 -3.93 2.18 18.49
C LYS A 42 -5.14 2.96 17.99
N ILE A 43 -5.30 3.11 16.67
CA ILE A 43 -6.49 3.75 16.07
C ILE A 43 -7.73 2.92 16.42
N TYR A 44 -7.72 1.62 16.16
CA TYR A 44 -8.87 0.76 16.42
C TYR A 44 -9.22 0.72 17.92
N GLN A 45 -8.24 0.56 18.81
CA GLN A 45 -8.45 0.58 20.26
C GLN A 45 -9.18 1.83 20.73
N ARG A 46 -8.83 3.00 20.15
CA ARG A 46 -9.42 4.28 20.52
C ARG A 46 -10.81 4.51 19.94
N TYR A 47 -11.03 4.16 18.67
CA TYR A 47 -12.24 4.54 17.94
C TYR A 47 -13.25 3.41 17.78
N GLN A 48 -12.82 2.14 17.83
CA GLN A 48 -13.65 0.93 17.67
C GLN A 48 -14.52 0.96 16.40
N LYS A 49 -13.98 1.53 15.31
CA LYS A 49 -14.67 1.66 14.01
C LYS A 49 -14.03 0.77 12.95
N PRO A 50 -14.79 0.27 11.97
CA PRO A 50 -14.23 -0.43 10.82
C PRO A 50 -13.20 0.43 10.08
N ILE A 51 -12.11 -0.20 9.65
CA ILE A 51 -11.01 0.46 8.95
C ILE A 51 -10.92 -0.03 7.51
N ILE A 52 -10.75 0.89 6.58
CA ILE A 52 -10.39 0.61 5.19
C ILE A 52 -8.98 1.15 4.95
N LEU A 53 -8.07 0.30 4.47
CA LEU A 53 -6.81 0.78 3.90
C LEU A 53 -7.09 1.32 2.51
N SER A 54 -7.41 2.61 2.41
CA SER A 54 -7.87 3.26 1.18
C SER A 54 -6.75 3.51 0.19
N GLU A 55 -5.50 3.58 0.64
CA GLU A 55 -4.33 3.61 -0.23
C GLU A 55 -3.13 2.92 0.42
N PHE A 56 -2.47 2.07 -0.35
CA PHE A 56 -1.11 1.58 -0.08
C PHE A 56 -0.46 1.11 -1.39
N GLY A 57 0.85 1.33 -1.53
CA GLY A 57 1.60 0.87 -2.71
C GLY A 57 2.96 1.55 -2.90
N ALA A 58 3.87 0.87 -3.59
CA ALA A 58 5.21 1.35 -3.92
C ALA A 58 5.28 1.79 -5.39
N ASP A 59 6.05 2.84 -5.71
CA ASP A 59 6.29 3.17 -7.13
C ASP A 59 7.16 2.05 -7.73
N THR A 60 6.88 1.66 -8.96
CA THR A 60 7.53 0.53 -9.63
C THR A 60 7.73 0.82 -11.10
N ILE A 61 8.98 0.83 -11.53
CA ILE A 61 9.35 1.07 -12.92
C ILE A 61 9.16 -0.24 -13.68
N PRO A 62 8.27 -0.31 -14.70
CA PRO A 62 8.02 -1.56 -15.42
C PRO A 62 9.30 -2.06 -16.10
N GLY A 63 9.62 -3.34 -15.91
CA GLY A 63 10.84 -3.98 -16.40
C GLY A 63 12.10 -3.74 -15.55
N TRP A 64 12.01 -2.98 -14.44
CA TRP A 64 13.11 -2.90 -13.48
C TRP A 64 13.01 -4.07 -12.51
N HIS A 65 13.97 -4.99 -12.60
CA HIS A 65 14.07 -6.17 -11.76
C HIS A 65 15.32 -6.10 -10.89
N ALA A 66 15.22 -6.60 -9.66
CA ALA A 66 16.34 -6.64 -8.72
C ALA A 66 16.35 -7.90 -7.86
N GLN A 67 17.55 -8.40 -7.54
CA GLN A 67 17.76 -9.47 -6.57
C GLN A 67 18.99 -9.17 -5.70
N PRO A 68 18.84 -8.87 -4.40
CA PRO A 68 17.59 -8.85 -3.63
C PRO A 68 16.61 -7.74 -4.11
N PRO A 69 15.31 -7.80 -3.74
CA PRO A 69 14.33 -6.77 -4.11
C PRO A 69 14.74 -5.37 -3.62
N GLU A 70 14.70 -4.40 -4.52
CA GLU A 70 15.04 -3.00 -4.25
C GLU A 70 13.85 -2.09 -4.50
N MET A 71 13.76 -0.94 -3.80
CA MET A 71 12.75 0.07 -4.10
C MET A 71 12.72 0.37 -5.61
N PHE A 72 11.52 0.56 -6.17
CA PHE A 72 11.26 0.71 -7.62
C PHE A 72 11.30 -0.56 -8.46
N SER A 73 11.81 -1.70 -7.96
CA SER A 73 11.70 -2.98 -8.66
C SER A 73 10.30 -3.59 -8.62
N GLU A 74 10.02 -4.44 -9.60
CA GLU A 74 8.77 -5.21 -9.63
C GLU A 74 8.71 -6.20 -8.46
N GLU A 75 9.83 -6.82 -8.08
CA GLU A 75 9.92 -7.73 -6.93
C GLU A 75 9.59 -7.02 -5.62
N TYR A 76 10.07 -5.78 -5.44
CA TYR A 76 9.75 -5.00 -4.25
C TYR A 76 8.27 -4.62 -4.18
N GLN A 77 7.63 -4.31 -5.32
CA GLN A 77 6.18 -4.06 -5.36
C GLN A 77 5.39 -5.30 -4.90
N VAL A 78 5.80 -6.47 -5.39
CA VAL A 78 5.19 -7.76 -5.06
C VAL A 78 5.35 -8.06 -3.58
N GLU A 79 6.56 -7.91 -3.03
CA GLU A 79 6.84 -8.17 -1.62
C GLU A 79 6.08 -7.18 -0.72
N PHE A 80 6.11 -5.89 -1.04
CA PHE A 80 5.40 -4.84 -0.32
C PHE A 80 3.91 -5.14 -0.24
N LEU A 81 3.27 -5.37 -1.39
CA LEU A 81 1.82 -5.59 -1.45
C LEU A 81 1.41 -6.89 -0.75
N THR A 82 2.21 -7.95 -0.90
CA THR A 82 1.93 -9.25 -0.26
C THR A 82 1.85 -9.08 1.26
N HIS A 83 2.87 -8.49 1.88
CA HIS A 83 2.89 -8.35 3.33
C HIS A 83 1.88 -7.32 3.86
N TYR A 84 1.58 -6.26 3.10
CA TYR A 84 0.52 -5.32 3.45
C TYR A 84 -0.86 -6.01 3.49
N ILE A 85 -1.16 -6.84 2.50
CA ILE A 85 -2.42 -7.59 2.42
C ILE A 85 -2.49 -8.65 3.51
N GLU A 86 -1.40 -9.36 3.80
CA GLU A 86 -1.34 -10.33 4.89
C GLU A 86 -1.56 -9.66 6.26
N LEU A 87 -0.91 -8.52 6.51
CA LEU A 87 -1.16 -7.73 7.72
C LEU A 87 -2.61 -7.29 7.79
N ALA A 88 -3.17 -6.78 6.69
CA ALA A 88 -4.56 -6.33 6.65
C ALA A 88 -5.54 -7.48 6.96
N ASN A 89 -5.36 -8.63 6.33
CA ASN A 89 -6.17 -9.83 6.54
C ASN A 89 -6.05 -10.40 7.96
N SER A 90 -4.92 -10.15 8.65
CA SER A 90 -4.73 -10.58 10.05
C SER A 90 -5.57 -9.81 11.06
N LYS A 91 -6.17 -8.67 10.67
CA LYS A 91 -6.93 -7.78 11.57
C LYS A 91 -8.42 -7.81 11.20
N ASN A 92 -9.24 -8.40 12.06
CA ASN A 92 -10.69 -8.54 11.85
C ASN A 92 -11.47 -7.22 11.67
N PHE A 93 -10.92 -6.10 12.15
CA PHE A 93 -11.53 -4.77 12.02
C PHE A 93 -11.12 -4.04 10.73
N ILE A 94 -10.22 -4.60 9.92
CA ILE A 94 -9.94 -4.09 8.57
C ILE A 94 -10.92 -4.74 7.60
N VAL A 95 -11.82 -3.94 7.05
CA VAL A 95 -12.95 -4.41 6.24
C VAL A 95 -12.81 -4.07 4.75
N GLY A 96 -11.72 -3.42 4.36
CA GLY A 96 -11.47 -3.06 2.96
C GLY A 96 -10.02 -2.70 2.69
N GLN A 97 -9.57 -2.96 1.45
CA GLN A 97 -8.19 -2.77 1.00
C GLN A 97 -8.18 -2.27 -0.45
N HIS A 98 -7.73 -1.04 -0.66
CA HIS A 98 -7.60 -0.43 -1.99
C HIS A 98 -6.13 -0.18 -2.30
N VAL A 99 -5.57 -1.01 -3.17
CA VAL A 99 -4.20 -0.83 -3.67
C VAL A 99 -4.12 0.47 -4.45
N TRP A 100 -3.19 1.32 -4.07
CA TRP A 100 -2.86 2.53 -4.80
C TRP A 100 -1.68 2.23 -5.74
N ASN A 101 -1.87 2.14 -7.06
CA ASN A 101 -3.08 2.42 -7.83
C ASN A 101 -3.36 1.34 -8.88
N LEU A 102 -4.52 1.39 -9.53
CA LEU A 102 -4.83 0.50 -10.64
C LEU A 102 -3.82 0.68 -11.78
N CYS A 103 -3.63 1.90 -12.28
CA CYS A 103 -2.74 2.18 -13.40
C CYS A 103 -1.78 3.34 -13.09
N ASP A 104 -0.61 3.32 -13.72
CA ASP A 104 0.28 4.48 -13.72
C ASP A 104 -0.42 5.70 -14.34
N PHE A 105 -0.19 6.89 -13.80
CA PHE A 105 -0.86 8.12 -14.23
C PHE A 105 0.06 9.34 -14.18
N LYS A 106 -0.29 10.40 -14.93
CA LYS A 106 0.50 11.63 -15.00
C LYS A 106 0.32 12.50 -13.76
N THR A 107 1.39 13.14 -13.34
CA THR A 107 1.42 14.14 -12.26
C THR A 107 2.11 15.42 -12.76
N GLY A 108 2.20 16.44 -11.92
CA GLY A 108 3.16 17.53 -12.14
C GLY A 108 4.60 17.01 -12.16
N GLN A 109 5.51 17.81 -12.75
CA GLN A 109 6.93 17.48 -12.77
C GLN A 109 7.53 17.56 -11.35
N SER A 110 8.36 16.58 -10.99
CA SER A 110 9.04 16.52 -9.70
C SER A 110 10.21 15.56 -9.79
N ILE A 111 11.27 15.80 -9.01
CA ILE A 111 12.38 14.85 -8.84
C ILE A 111 11.91 13.50 -8.25
N ARG A 112 10.74 13.45 -7.61
CA ARG A 112 10.13 12.23 -7.06
C ARG A 112 9.20 11.52 -8.05
N ARG A 113 9.02 12.06 -9.26
CA ARG A 113 8.07 11.56 -10.28
C ARG A 113 8.79 11.44 -11.62
N VAL A 114 9.43 10.28 -11.83
CA VAL A 114 10.17 9.97 -13.06
C VAL A 114 9.25 10.19 -14.26
N GLY A 115 9.65 11.06 -15.20
CA GLY A 115 8.85 11.40 -16.38
C GLY A 115 7.48 12.03 -16.07
N ALA A 116 7.31 12.65 -14.89
CA ALA A 116 6.03 13.18 -14.40
C ALA A 116 4.93 12.10 -14.31
N VAL A 117 5.32 10.88 -13.92
CA VAL A 117 4.43 9.75 -13.73
C VAL A 117 4.48 9.30 -12.27
N ASN A 118 3.31 8.98 -11.72
CA ASN A 118 3.19 8.15 -10.54
C ASN A 118 3.20 6.70 -11.00
N TYR A 119 4.22 5.95 -10.59
CA TYR A 119 4.48 4.59 -11.03
C TYR A 119 3.94 3.54 -10.04
N LYS A 120 3.06 3.94 -9.13
CA LYS A 120 2.43 3.03 -8.17
C LYS A 120 1.38 2.10 -8.78
N GLY A 121 1.09 2.25 -10.07
CA GLY A 121 0.16 1.39 -10.78
C GLY A 121 0.61 -0.07 -10.70
N VAL A 122 -0.35 -0.98 -10.49
CA VAL A 122 -0.13 -2.42 -10.70
C VAL A 122 -0.22 -2.79 -12.18
N PHE A 123 -0.84 -1.91 -12.98
CA PHE A 123 -0.72 -1.86 -14.44
C PHE A 123 0.03 -0.59 -14.86
N THR A 124 0.67 -0.65 -16.03
CA THR A 124 1.18 0.54 -16.71
C THR A 124 0.03 1.45 -17.16
N ARG A 125 0.37 2.66 -17.59
CA ARG A 125 -0.62 3.63 -18.10
C ARG A 125 -1.37 3.11 -19.33
N ASP A 126 -0.74 2.29 -20.16
CA ASP A 126 -1.32 1.61 -21.30
C ASP A 126 -1.85 0.19 -20.97
N ARG A 127 -2.09 -0.09 -19.68
CA ARG A 127 -2.78 -1.28 -19.16
C ARG A 127 -2.03 -2.61 -19.33
N ARG A 128 -0.70 -2.57 -19.42
CA ARG A 128 0.14 -3.77 -19.34
C ARG A 128 0.32 -4.16 -17.87
N PRO A 129 0.13 -5.44 -17.48
CA PRO A 129 0.30 -5.86 -16.10
C PRO A 129 1.78 -5.82 -15.70
N LYS A 130 2.07 -5.30 -14.50
CA LYS A 130 3.33 -5.56 -13.79
C LYS A 130 3.19 -6.87 -13.00
N MET A 131 4.27 -7.40 -12.43
CA MET A 131 4.25 -8.60 -11.57
C MET A 131 3.22 -8.47 -10.44
N ALA A 132 3.04 -7.27 -9.87
CA ALA A 132 2.06 -7.01 -8.83
C ALA A 132 0.61 -7.35 -9.24
N ALA A 133 0.21 -7.12 -10.49
CA ALA A 133 -1.14 -7.45 -10.95
C ALA A 133 -1.41 -8.96 -10.88
N HIS A 134 -0.41 -9.77 -11.26
CA HIS A 134 -0.49 -11.23 -11.15
C HIS A 134 -0.53 -11.67 -9.69
N ARG A 135 0.30 -11.08 -8.84
CA ARG A 135 0.31 -11.40 -7.41
C ARG A 135 -1.02 -11.07 -6.73
N LEU A 136 -1.59 -9.91 -7.00
CA LEU A 136 -2.90 -9.52 -6.45
C LEU A 136 -4.00 -10.48 -6.89
N LYS A 137 -3.99 -10.90 -8.16
CA LYS A 137 -4.91 -11.92 -8.66
C LYS A 137 -4.83 -13.22 -7.86
N GLU A 138 -3.62 -13.69 -7.51
CA GLU A 138 -3.44 -14.89 -6.68
C GLU A 138 -3.95 -14.70 -5.25
N LEU A 139 -3.65 -13.55 -4.64
CA LEU A 139 -4.05 -13.26 -3.26
C LEU A 139 -5.56 -13.14 -3.11
N TRP A 140 -6.24 -12.50 -4.07
CA TRP A 140 -7.68 -12.27 -4.02
C TRP A 140 -8.51 -13.48 -4.47
N LYS A 141 -8.00 -14.32 -5.38
CA LYS A 141 -8.68 -15.56 -5.78
C LYS A 141 -8.83 -16.58 -4.66
N LYS A 142 -8.09 -16.47 -3.57
CA LYS A 142 -8.27 -17.34 -2.38
C LYS A 142 -9.59 -17.07 -1.64
N PHE A 143 -10.33 -16.03 -2.02
CA PHE A 143 -11.61 -15.66 -1.43
C PHE A 143 -12.81 -15.99 -2.34
N ASP A 144 -12.58 -16.59 -3.52
CA ASP A 144 -13.60 -17.25 -4.35
C ASP A 144 -13.73 -18.73 -3.94
#